data_AF-A0A2G6E4Q4-F1
#
_entry.id   AF-A0A2G6E4Q4-F1
#
_cell.length_a   1.000
_cell.length_b   1.000
_cell.length_c   1.000
_cell.angle_alpha   90.00
_cell.angle_beta   90.00
_cell.angle_gamma   90.00
#
_symmetry.space_group_name_H-M   'P 1'
#
loop_
_entity.id
_entity.type
_entity.pdbx_description
1 polymer ?
#
loop_
_entity_poly.entity_id
_entity_poly.type
_entity_poly.pdbx_seq_one_letter_code
_entity_poly.pdbx_strand_id
1 'polypeptide(L)'
;MKSFGIWFALAVAVFGALSGVYHLHVTSHPHLVLVAVDSSFSMQPTWSRVAEQLERFTRRRYTRFSLITEKTMIHGWMNDLRLGKVVPYAPRDFSKLRDRSAYPELSDADEKYLLTDTQGAQEAGLQDWTIIKLTP
;
A
#
# COMPACT_ATOMS: atom_id res chain seq x y z
N MET A 1 30.14 28.23 30.51
CA MET A 1 29.15 28.34 29.41
C MET A 1 29.74 28.08 28.01
N LYS A 2 31.00 28.42 27.71
CA LYS A 2 31.62 28.16 26.39
C LYS A 2 31.62 26.68 25.97
N SER A 3 32.03 25.79 26.86
CA SER A 3 32.06 24.34 26.58
C SER A 3 30.67 23.79 26.27
N PHE A 4 29.64 24.26 26.97
CA PHE A 4 28.26 23.89 26.69
C PHE A 4 27.83 24.33 25.28
N GLY A 5 28.14 25.57 24.87
CA GLY A 5 27.82 26.06 23.54
C GLY A 5 28.48 25.24 22.42
N ILE A 6 29.73 24.81 22.62
CA ILE A 6 30.45 23.95 21.67
C ILE A 6 29.77 22.58 21.57
N TRP A 7 29.48 21.94 22.71
CA TRP A 7 28.80 20.65 22.73
C TRP A 7 27.39 20.71 22.15
N PHE A 8 26.65 21.78 22.41
CA PHE A 8 25.34 22.01 21.84
C PHE A 8 25.42 22.17 20.31
N ALA A 9 26.35 23.00 19.81
CA ALA A 9 26.55 23.17 18.38
C ALA A 9 26.95 21.86 17.69
N LEU A 10 27.83 21.08 18.32
CA LEU A 10 28.24 19.76 17.82
C LEU A 10 27.06 18.78 17.80
N ALA A 11 26.25 18.74 18.85
CA ALA A 11 25.05 17.92 18.89
C ALA A 11 24.08 18.30 17.77
N VAL A 12 23.76 19.59 17.62
CA VAL A 12 22.87 20.07 16.55
C VAL A 12 23.40 19.70 15.16
N ALA A 13 24.70 19.86 14.93
CA ALA A 13 25.33 19.50 13.65
C ALA A 13 25.21 17.99 13.37
N VAL A 14 25.51 17.14 14.35
CA VAL A 14 25.43 15.68 14.20
C VAL A 14 23.99 15.22 14.00
N PHE A 15 23.04 15.71 14.80
CA PHE A 15 21.62 15.36 14.64
C PHE A 15 21.05 15.84 13.30
N GLY A 16 21.41 17.05 12.87
CA GLY A 16 21.02 17.58 11.57
C GLY A 16 21.55 16.72 10.42
N ALA A 17 22.84 16.36 10.47
CA ALA A 17 23.46 15.49 9.46
C ALA A 17 22.80 14.10 9.42
N LEU A 18 22.63 13.45 10.58
CA LEU A 18 21.99 12.14 10.67
C LEU A 18 20.55 12.17 10.16
N SER A 19 19.78 13.20 10.54
CA SER A 19 18.41 13.38 10.06
C SER A 19 18.35 13.55 8.54
N GLY A 20 19.29 14.31 7.96
CA GLY A 20 19.37 14.51 6.52
C GLY A 20 19.70 13.22 5.77
N VAL A 21 20.72 12.49 6.22
CA VAL A 21 21.11 11.20 5.63
C VAL A 21 19.97 10.19 5.73
N TYR A 22 19.33 10.08 6.89
CA TYR A 22 18.21 9.17 7.08
C TYR A 22 17.04 9.53 6.16
N HIS A 23 16.68 10.81 6.08
CA HIS A 23 15.61 11.29 5.20
C HIS A 23 15.86 10.94 3.73
N LEU A 24 17.08 11.14 3.23
CA LEU A 24 17.47 10.77 1.87
C LEU A 24 17.41 9.26 1.64
N HIS A 25 17.84 8.48 2.63
CA HIS A 25 17.80 7.02 2.56
C HIS A 25 16.37 6.49 2.43
N VAL A 26 15.44 6.91 3.29
CA VAL A 26 14.04 6.45 3.23
C VAL A 26 13.29 7.00 2.03
N THR A 27 13.74 8.13 1.46
CA THR A 27 13.17 8.66 0.21
C THR A 27 13.63 7.86 -1.01
N SER A 28 14.87 7.35 -1.01
CA SER A 28 15.42 6.54 -2.11
C SER A 28 15.01 5.07 -2.03
N HIS A 29 14.71 4.57 -0.83
CA HIS A 29 14.24 3.21 -0.58
C HIS A 29 12.86 3.27 0.09
N PRO A 30 11.83 3.71 -0.65
CA PRO A 30 10.49 3.82 -0.09
C PRO A 30 9.93 2.43 0.18
N HIS A 31 9.10 2.35 1.21
CA HIS A 31 8.33 1.15 1.51
C HIS A 31 7.34 0.87 0.38
N LEU A 32 7.29 -0.34 -0.14
CA LEU A 32 6.45 -0.75 -1.26
C LEU A 32 5.19 -1.45 -0.75
N VAL A 33 4.04 -0.84 -1.01
CA VAL A 33 2.73 -1.35 -0.55
C VAL A 33 1.88 -1.69 -1.76
N LEU A 34 1.59 -2.97 -1.95
CA LEU A 34 0.64 -3.42 -2.97
C LEU A 34 -0.76 -3.47 -2.38
N VAL A 35 -1.71 -2.86 -3.08
CA VAL A 35 -3.12 -2.87 -2.71
C VAL A 35 -3.90 -3.56 -3.83
N ALA A 36 -4.55 -4.67 -3.49
CA ALA A 36 -5.53 -5.32 -4.34
C ALA A 36 -6.94 -4.92 -3.91
N VAL A 37 -7.78 -4.58 -4.88
CA VAL A 37 -9.20 -4.30 -4.67
C VAL A 37 -10.01 -5.40 -5.34
N ASP A 38 -10.86 -6.07 -4.56
CA ASP A 38 -11.86 -6.98 -5.10
C ASP A 38 -12.85 -6.19 -5.96
N SER A 39 -12.87 -6.47 -7.25
CA SER A 39 -13.76 -5.83 -8.21
C SER A 39 -14.96 -6.70 -8.56
N SER A 40 -15.34 -7.69 -7.74
CA SER A 40 -16.48 -8.57 -8.02
C SER A 40 -17.84 -7.91 -7.80
N PHE A 41 -18.90 -8.46 -8.41
CA PHE A 41 -20.26 -7.92 -8.30
C PHE A 41 -20.75 -7.69 -6.86
N SER A 42 -20.31 -8.50 -5.90
CA SER A 42 -20.77 -8.36 -4.51
C SER A 42 -20.33 -7.04 -3.89
N MET A 43 -19.23 -6.45 -4.38
CA MET A 43 -18.66 -5.21 -3.86
C MET A 43 -19.49 -3.96 -4.22
N GLN A 44 -20.53 -4.08 -5.04
CA GLN A 44 -21.38 -2.94 -5.41
C GLN A 44 -21.89 -2.10 -4.22
N PRO A 45 -22.42 -2.69 -3.13
CA PRO A 45 -22.91 -1.92 -1.99
C PRO A 45 -21.80 -1.21 -1.21
N THR A 46 -20.56 -1.71 -1.25
CA THR A 46 -19.42 -1.18 -0.48
C THR A 46 -18.43 -0.38 -1.32
N TRP A 47 -18.64 -0.30 -2.65
CA TRP A 47 -17.67 0.28 -3.59
C TRP A 47 -17.30 1.73 -3.28
N SER A 48 -18.26 2.53 -2.80
CA SER A 48 -18.03 3.91 -2.40
C SER A 48 -16.99 4.05 -1.27
N ARG A 49 -16.85 3.03 -0.41
CA ARG A 49 -15.88 3.01 0.70
C ARG A 49 -14.47 2.65 0.25
N VAL A 50 -14.29 2.05 -0.93
CA VAL A 50 -12.96 1.70 -1.46
C VAL A 50 -12.11 2.96 -1.59
N ALA A 51 -12.65 4.03 -2.19
CA ALA A 51 -11.93 5.29 -2.36
C ALA A 51 -11.47 5.88 -1.02
N GLU A 52 -12.33 5.85 0.00
CA GLU A 52 -12.00 6.32 1.34
C GLU A 52 -10.86 5.50 1.97
N GLN A 53 -10.89 4.17 1.82
CA GLN A 53 -9.80 3.32 2.34
C GLN A 53 -8.49 3.55 1.60
N LEU A 54 -8.53 3.72 0.26
CA LEU A 54 -7.34 4.04 -0.53
C LEU A 54 -6.71 5.37 -0.09
N GLU A 55 -7.51 6.39 0.20
CA GLU A 55 -7.01 7.68 0.70
C GLU A 55 -6.33 7.56 2.08
N ARG A 56 -6.77 6.62 2.93
CA ARG A 56 -6.12 6.39 4.23
C ARG A 56 -4.71 5.82 4.07
N PHE A 57 -4.48 4.99 3.05
CA PHE A 57 -3.15 4.45 2.76
C PHE A 57 -2.17 5.54 2.32
N THR A 58 -2.61 6.47 1.47
CA THR A 58 -1.73 7.50 0.86
C THR A 58 -1.21 8.53 1.85
N ARG A 59 -1.68 8.51 3.11
CA ARG A 59 -1.17 9.37 4.19
C ARG A 59 0.18 8.88 4.74
N ARG A 60 0.65 7.69 4.40
CA ARG A 60 1.93 7.15 4.85
C ARG A 60 3.09 7.84 4.11
N ARG A 61 4.08 8.34 4.86
CA ARG A 61 5.30 8.95 4.30
C ARG A 61 6.30 7.88 3.89
N TYR A 62 7.12 8.20 2.89
CA TYR A 62 8.17 7.31 2.37
C TYR A 62 7.61 5.97 1.89
N THR A 63 6.43 6.00 1.28
CA THR A 63 5.73 4.81 0.79
C THR A 63 5.34 5.02 -0.67
N ARG A 64 5.54 3.98 -1.49
CA ARG A 64 5.00 3.90 -2.84
C ARG A 64 3.98 2.77 -2.90
N PHE A 65 2.94 3.00 -3.68
CA PHE A 65 1.78 2.15 -3.76
C PHE A 65 1.60 1.62 -5.17
N SER A 66 1.24 0.35 -5.30
CA SER A 66 0.72 -0.22 -6.53
C SER A 66 -0.73 -0.61 -6.29
N LEU A 67 -1.58 -0.39 -7.30
CA LEU A 67 -3.00 -0.68 -7.22
C LEU A 67 -3.37 -1.68 -8.31
N ILE A 68 -3.88 -2.82 -7.86
CA ILE A 68 -4.39 -3.87 -8.74
C ILE A 68 -5.83 -4.20 -8.35
N THR A 69 -6.55 -4.79 -9.28
CA THR A 69 -7.70 -5.62 -8.97
C THR A 69 -7.28 -7.08 -9.03
N GLU A 70 -8.14 -7.98 -8.59
CA GLU A 70 -7.96 -9.42 -8.80
C GLU A 70 -7.96 -9.81 -10.29
N LYS A 71 -8.33 -8.89 -11.19
CA LYS A 71 -8.47 -9.14 -12.63
C LYS A 71 -7.38 -8.45 -13.46
N THR A 72 -7.03 -7.22 -13.13
CA THR A 72 -6.16 -6.34 -13.93
C THR A 72 -5.34 -5.40 -13.04
N MET A 73 -4.21 -4.94 -13.55
CA MET A 73 -3.46 -3.84 -12.94
C MET A 73 -4.15 -2.51 -13.23
N ILE A 74 -4.30 -1.67 -12.21
CA ILE A 74 -4.81 -0.29 -12.38
C ILE A 74 -3.63 0.64 -12.64
N HIS A 75 -2.62 0.58 -11.77
CA HIS A 75 -1.35 1.29 -11.95
C HIS A 75 -0.23 0.65 -11.12
N GLY A 76 1.01 0.82 -11.57
CA GLY A 76 2.21 0.41 -10.83
C GLY A 76 2.60 1.39 -9.71
N TRP A 77 3.87 1.35 -9.30
CA TRP A 77 4.40 2.09 -8.16
C TRP A 77 4.27 3.63 -8.28
N MET A 78 3.38 4.21 -7.49
CA MET A 78 3.10 5.66 -7.43
C MET A 78 2.98 6.15 -5.98
N ASN A 79 3.04 7.47 -5.75
CA ASN A 79 2.88 8.03 -4.39
C ASN A 79 1.42 8.12 -3.94
N ASP A 80 0.48 7.81 -4.82
CA ASP A 80 -0.96 8.02 -4.64
C ASP A 80 -1.72 6.81 -5.21
N LEU A 81 -2.86 6.48 -4.61
CA LEU A 81 -3.71 5.34 -4.98
C LEU A 81 -4.96 5.86 -5.67
N ARG A 82 -5.06 5.64 -6.98
CA ARG A 82 -6.16 6.16 -7.80
C ARG A 82 -6.91 5.03 -8.47
N LEU A 83 -8.12 4.76 -7.97
CA LEU A 83 -9.01 3.72 -8.51
C LEU A 83 -9.42 3.98 -9.97
N GLY A 84 -9.46 5.24 -10.40
CA GLY A 84 -9.81 5.61 -11.76
C GLY A 84 -11.28 5.31 -12.09
N LYS A 85 -11.52 4.66 -13.23
CA LYS A 85 -12.87 4.31 -13.72
C LYS A 85 -13.27 2.86 -13.44
N VAL A 86 -12.57 2.19 -12.52
CA VAL A 86 -12.90 0.80 -12.17
C VAL A 86 -14.23 0.77 -11.44
N VAL A 87 -15.06 -0.18 -11.82
CA VAL A 87 -16.36 -0.48 -11.20
C VAL A 87 -16.40 -1.96 -10.85
N PRO A 88 -17.22 -2.39 -9.88
CA PRO A 88 -17.40 -3.80 -9.60
C PRO A 88 -18.07 -4.50 -10.78
N TYR A 89 -17.44 -5.54 -11.32
CA TYR A 89 -17.94 -6.35 -12.42
C TYR A 89 -17.46 -7.80 -12.30
N ALA A 90 -18.21 -8.71 -12.90
CA ALA A 90 -17.91 -10.15 -12.99
C ALA A 90 -17.86 -10.87 -11.62
N PRO A 91 -17.90 -12.22 -11.63
CA PRO A 91 -17.70 -13.02 -10.43
C PRO A 91 -16.30 -12.80 -9.83
N ARG A 92 -16.17 -13.14 -8.54
CA ARG A 92 -14.91 -13.07 -7.80
C ARG A 92 -13.98 -14.20 -8.20
N ASP A 93 -12.72 -13.85 -8.47
CA ASP A 93 -11.63 -14.81 -8.66
C ASP A 93 -10.29 -14.23 -8.19
N PHE A 94 -9.73 -14.80 -7.12
CA PHE A 94 -8.42 -14.40 -6.58
C PHE A 94 -7.26 -15.27 -7.09
N SER A 95 -7.48 -16.11 -8.11
CA SER A 95 -6.45 -16.97 -8.69
C SER A 95 -5.17 -16.20 -9.07
N LYS A 96 -5.32 -15.04 -9.72
CA LYS A 96 -4.20 -14.16 -10.12
C LYS A 96 -3.44 -13.55 -8.94
N LEU A 97 -4.10 -13.32 -7.81
CA LEU A 97 -3.44 -12.77 -6.61
C LEU A 97 -2.55 -13.81 -5.92
N ARG A 98 -2.81 -15.11 -6.16
CA ARG A 98 -2.01 -16.22 -5.64
C ARG A 98 -0.82 -16.54 -6.55
N ASP A 99 -0.96 -16.26 -7.84
CA ASP A 99 0.11 -16.44 -8.81
C ASP A 99 1.06 -15.24 -8.80
N ARG A 100 2.24 -15.42 -8.20
CA ARG A 100 3.28 -14.37 -8.13
C ARG A 100 3.78 -13.93 -9.51
N SER A 101 3.56 -14.72 -10.56
CA SER A 101 3.93 -14.36 -11.93
C SER A 101 2.91 -13.46 -12.62
N ALA A 102 1.70 -13.35 -12.08
CA ALA A 102 0.63 -12.55 -12.68
C ALA A 102 0.91 -11.04 -12.61
N TYR A 103 1.58 -10.58 -11.55
CA TYR A 103 1.98 -9.19 -11.35
C TYR A 103 3.38 -9.12 -10.75
N PRO A 104 4.35 -8.44 -11.39
CA PRO A 104 5.69 -8.23 -10.83
C PRO A 104 5.65 -7.59 -9.44
N GLU A 105 4.68 -6.73 -9.17
CA GLU A 105 4.53 -6.03 -7.90
C GLU A 105 4.21 -6.97 -6.72
N LEU A 106 3.78 -8.22 -6.98
CA LEU A 106 3.57 -9.21 -5.94
C LEU A 106 4.87 -9.71 -5.29
N SER A 107 5.99 -9.70 -6.03
CA SER A 107 7.30 -10.07 -5.46
C SER A 107 7.98 -8.90 -4.77
N ASP A 108 7.77 -7.69 -5.28
CA ASP A 108 8.51 -6.50 -4.87
C ASP A 108 7.87 -5.80 -3.65
N ALA A 109 6.59 -6.09 -3.36
CA ALA A 109 5.87 -5.47 -2.26
C ALA A 109 6.38 -5.94 -0.89
N ASP A 110 6.67 -4.98 -0.02
CA ASP A 110 6.96 -5.21 1.41
C ASP A 110 5.66 -5.57 2.17
N GLU A 111 4.55 -4.93 1.81
CA GLU A 111 3.23 -5.19 2.39
C GLU A 111 2.18 -5.39 1.28
N LYS A 112 1.24 -6.31 1.51
CA LYS A 112 0.14 -6.61 0.59
C LYS A 112 -1.19 -6.48 1.31
N TYR A 113 -2.10 -5.68 0.75
CA TYR A 113 -3.43 -5.44 1.29
C TYR A 113 -4.51 -5.86 0.31
N LEU A 114 -5.53 -6.56 0.78
CA LEU A 114 -6.71 -6.89 -0.02
C LEU A 114 -7.92 -6.16 0.56
N LEU A 115 -8.61 -5.35 -0.24
CA LEU A 115 -9.91 -4.78 0.11
C LEU A 115 -11.01 -5.65 -0.49
N THR A 116 -11.85 -6.24 0.37
CA THR A 116 -12.95 -7.11 -0.06
C THR A 116 -14.12 -7.03 0.94
N ASP A 117 -15.32 -7.45 0.53
CA ASP A 117 -16.53 -7.47 1.36
C ASP A 117 -16.80 -8.81 2.05
N THR A 118 -16.01 -9.85 1.74
CA THR A 118 -16.37 -11.24 2.06
C THR A 118 -15.51 -11.85 3.17
N GLN A 119 -15.89 -13.07 3.57
CA GLN A 119 -15.07 -14.00 4.35
C GLN A 119 -15.19 -15.38 3.70
N GLY A 120 -14.09 -16.15 3.60
CA GLY A 120 -14.22 -17.58 3.28
C GLY A 120 -13.08 -18.21 2.46
N ALA A 121 -13.39 -19.34 1.81
CA ALA A 121 -12.43 -20.25 1.19
C ALA A 121 -11.51 -19.63 0.12
N GLN A 122 -11.92 -18.50 -0.49
CA GLN A 122 -11.06 -17.80 -1.44
C GLN A 122 -9.94 -16.97 -0.76
N GLU A 123 -10.09 -16.62 0.52
CA GLU A 123 -9.04 -15.97 1.32
C GLU A 123 -7.96 -16.95 1.80
N ALA A 124 -8.28 -18.24 1.92
CA ALA A 124 -7.40 -19.26 2.52
C ALA A 124 -6.04 -19.43 1.80
N GLY A 125 -5.93 -18.96 0.55
CA GLY A 125 -4.69 -18.96 -0.24
C GLY A 125 -3.90 -17.64 -0.21
N LEU A 126 -4.31 -16.65 0.58
CA LEU A 126 -3.72 -15.31 0.65
C LEU A 126 -3.13 -15.04 2.05
N GLN A 127 -2.29 -15.95 2.54
CA GLN A 127 -1.78 -15.89 3.92
C GLN A 127 -0.77 -14.75 4.15
N ASP A 128 -0.12 -14.27 3.09
CA ASP A 128 0.80 -13.14 3.10
C ASP A 128 0.10 -11.78 2.90
N TRP A 129 -1.23 -11.76 2.91
CA TRP A 129 -2.04 -10.56 2.71
C TRP A 129 -2.71 -10.10 3.99
N THR A 130 -2.72 -8.78 4.19
CA THR A 130 -3.59 -8.14 5.17
C THR A 130 -4.94 -7.85 4.54
N ILE A 131 -5.98 -8.55 4.99
CA ILE A 131 -7.32 -8.42 4.43
C ILE A 131 -8.10 -7.34 5.19
N ILE A 132 -8.53 -6.30 4.48
CA ILE A 132 -9.39 -5.23 4.97
C ILE A 132 -10.81 -5.51 4.49
N LYS A 133 -11.68 -5.82 5.46
CA LYS A 133 -13.08 -6.13 5.19
C LYS A 133 -13.91 -4.85 5.12
N LEU A 134 -14.56 -4.64 3.98
CA LEU A 134 -15.48 -3.55 3.76
C LEU A 134 -16.89 -4.02 4.14
N THR A 135 -17.49 -3.32 5.09
CA THR A 135 -18.90 -3.50 5.46
C THR A 135 -19.75 -2.41 4.83
N PRO A 136 -21.03 -2.66 4.51
CA PRO A 136 -21.97 -1.64 4.03
C PRO A 136 -22.18 -0.47 4.99
#